data_AF-A0A928VMJ5-F1
#
_entry.id   AF-A0A928VMJ5-F1
#
_cell.length_a   1.000
_cell.length_b   1.000
_cell.length_c   1.000
_cell.angle_alpha   90.00
_cell.angle_beta   90.00
_cell.angle_gamma   90.00
#
_symmetry.space_group_name_H-M   'P 1'
#
loop_
_entity.id
_entity.type
_entity.pdbx_description
1 polymer ?
#
loop_
_entity_poly.entity_id
_entity_poly.type
_entity_poly.pdbx_seq_one_letter_code
_entity_poly.pdbx_strand_id
1 'polypeptide(L)' 'MTSKSSTTAPKPSVTPTLEDPKFGFNGYAERLNGRAAMVGLIVAIAIEAVSHQGVLTWLGLVAQ' A
#
# COMPACT_ATOMS: atom_id res chain seq x y z
N MET A 1 -41.34 -30.87 22.39
CA MET A 1 -40.02 -31.53 22.44
C MET A 1 -39.41 -31.44 21.04
N THR A 2 -38.81 -30.31 20.64
CA THR A 2 -37.39 -29.92 20.84
C THR A 2 -36.37 -30.87 20.21
N SER A 3 -35.79 -30.49 19.08
CA SER A 3 -34.33 -30.50 18.88
C SER A 3 -33.91 -29.59 17.72
N LYS A 4 -33.28 -28.47 18.08
CA LYS A 4 -32.43 -27.59 17.26
C LYS A 4 -31.12 -28.30 16.88
N SER A 5 -30.36 -27.67 15.97
CA SER A 5 -28.89 -27.78 15.73
C SER A 5 -28.45 -28.89 14.75
N SER A 6 -27.54 -28.69 13.78
CA SER A 6 -26.55 -27.62 13.57
C SER A 6 -26.00 -27.67 12.13
N THR A 7 -25.91 -26.51 11.48
CA THR A 7 -25.06 -26.23 10.32
C THR A 7 -23.60 -26.55 10.65
N THR A 8 -23.03 -27.59 10.04
CA THR A 8 -21.58 -27.87 10.15
C THR A 8 -20.84 -26.96 9.20
N ALA A 9 -20.35 -25.83 9.72
CA ALA A 9 -19.36 -25.00 9.03
C ALA A 9 -18.04 -25.80 8.88
N PRO A 10 -17.39 -25.81 7.71
CA PRO A 10 -16.09 -26.44 7.56
C PRO A 10 -15.06 -25.70 8.42
N LYS A 11 -14.53 -26.38 9.43
CA LYS A 11 -13.42 -25.92 10.27
C LYS A 11 -12.20 -25.68 9.36
N PRO A 12 -11.62 -24.47 9.28
CA PRO A 12 -10.38 -24.28 8.55
C PRO A 12 -9.26 -25.05 9.27
N SER A 13 -8.75 -26.09 8.62
CA SER A 13 -7.67 -26.97 9.13
C SER A 13 -6.27 -26.51 8.70
N VAL A 14 -6.15 -25.29 8.17
CA VAL A 14 -4.86 -24.73 7.74
C VAL A 14 -4.64 -23.47 8.55
N THR A 15 -3.78 -23.56 9.58
CA THR A 15 -3.14 -22.38 10.16
C THR A 15 -2.47 -21.67 8.98
N PRO A 16 -2.81 -20.42 8.65
CA PRO A 16 -2.11 -19.71 7.60
C PRO A 16 -0.64 -19.67 8.03
N THR A 17 0.22 -20.39 7.32
CA THR A 17 1.66 -20.20 7.38
C THR A 17 1.87 -18.74 7.02
N LEU A 18 2.11 -17.89 8.01
CA LEU A 18 2.52 -16.52 7.80
C LEU A 18 3.87 -16.65 7.08
N GLU A 19 3.85 -16.58 5.76
CA GLU A 19 5.06 -16.44 4.97
C GLU A 19 5.82 -15.27 5.57
N ASP A 20 7.01 -15.56 6.12
CA ASP A 20 7.87 -14.57 6.75
C ASP A 20 7.87 -13.30 5.90
N PRO A 21 7.71 -12.10 6.50
CA PRO A 21 7.68 -10.85 5.76
C PRO A 21 8.92 -10.82 4.87
N LYS A 22 8.69 -11.03 3.56
CA LYS A 22 9.78 -11.29 2.62
C LYS A 22 10.46 -9.95 2.32
N PHE A 23 11.35 -9.53 3.21
CA PHE A 23 12.09 -8.29 3.06
C PHE A 23 12.91 -8.33 1.77
N GLY A 24 12.77 -7.28 0.94
CA GLY A 24 13.47 -7.14 -0.33
C GLY A 24 12.56 -6.78 -1.50
N PHE A 25 13.12 -6.84 -2.71
CA PHE A 25 12.39 -6.63 -3.95
C PHE A 25 11.54 -7.87 -4.28
N ASN A 26 10.30 -7.87 -3.79
CA ASN A 26 9.31 -8.89 -4.10
C ASN A 26 8.11 -8.24 -4.81
N GLY A 27 7.29 -9.03 -5.51
CA GLY A 27 6.15 -8.53 -6.30
C GLY A 27 5.12 -7.72 -5.52
N TYR A 28 4.97 -7.96 -4.21
CA TYR A 28 4.12 -7.12 -3.36
C TYR A 28 4.75 -5.75 -3.12
N ALA A 29 6.06 -5.70 -2.83
CA ALA A 29 6.80 -4.46 -2.67
C ALA A 29 6.81 -3.61 -3.96
N GLU A 30 6.95 -4.24 -5.12
CA GLU A 30 6.88 -3.56 -6.42
C GLU A 30 5.52 -2.89 -6.65
N ARG A 31 4.43 -3.61 -6.35
CA ARG A 31 3.06 -3.08 -6.46
C ARG A 31 2.81 -1.95 -5.46
N LEU A 32 3.33 -2.07 -4.24
CA LEU A 32 3.20 -1.02 -3.23
C LEU A 32 3.99 0.23 -3.62
N ASN A 33 5.24 0.06 -4.07
CA ASN A 33 6.08 1.16 -4.55
C ASN A 33 5.47 1.85 -5.78
N GLY A 34 4.89 1.09 -6.72
CA GLY A 34 4.18 1.67 -7.86
C GLY A 34 2.99 2.54 -7.45
N ARG A 35 2.21 2.11 -6.44
CA ARG A 35 1.10 2.92 -5.90
C ARG A 35 1.61 4.18 -5.21
N ALA A 36 2.66 4.06 -4.40
CA ALA A 36 3.30 5.19 -3.75
C ALA A 36 3.81 6.20 -4.80
N ALA A 37 4.37 5.74 -5.92
CA ALA A 37 4.81 6.59 -7.01
C ALA A 37 3.64 7.33 -7.70
N MET A 38 2.50 6.66 -7.94
CA MET A 38 1.31 7.32 -8.50
C MET A 38 0.81 8.45 -7.59
N VAL A 39 0.76 8.20 -6.27
CA VAL A 39 0.38 9.23 -5.29
C VAL A 39 1.42 10.34 -5.23
N GLY A 40 2.70 9.99 -5.21
CA GLY A 40 3.82 10.94 -5.17
C GLY A 40 3.82 11.90 -6.36
N LEU A 41 3.51 11.40 -7.57
CA LEU A 41 3.40 12.24 -8.76
C LEU A 41 2.24 13.24 -8.67
N ILE A 42 1.07 12.78 -8.22
CA ILE A 42 -0.10 13.67 -8.04
C ILE A 42 0.20 14.75 -7.00
N VAL A 43 0.82 14.37 -5.89
CA VAL A 43 1.22 15.31 -4.84
C VAL A 43 2.27 16.30 -5.36
N ALA A 44 3.26 15.86 -6.13
CA ALA A 44 4.26 16.74 -6.73
C ALA A 44 3.61 17.81 -7.61
N ILE A 45 2.67 17.41 -8.50
CA ILE A 45 1.92 18.35 -9.35
C ILE A 45 1.08 19.31 -8.50
N ALA A 46 0.43 18.83 -7.45
CA ALA A 46 -0.38 19.68 -6.56
C ALA A 46 0.50 20.72 -5.83
N ILE A 47 1.69 20.33 -5.38
CA ILE A 47 2.65 21.25 -4.75
C ILE A 47 3.09 22.31 -5.75
N GLU A 48 3.44 21.93 -6.99
CA GLU A 48 3.83 22.89 -8.03
C GLU A 48 2.70 23.88 -8.35
N ALA A 49 1.46 23.40 -8.43
CA ALA A 49 0.29 24.24 -8.69
C ALA A 49 0.01 25.26 -7.55
N VAL A 50 0.21 24.87 -6.30
CA VAL A 50 -0.05 25.76 -5.13
C VAL A 50 1.13 26.71 -4.90
N SER A 51 2.35 26.19 -4.93
CA SER A 51 3.56 26.96 -4.61
C SER A 51 4.09 27.82 -5.76
N HIS A 52 3.63 27.56 -6.99
CA HIS A 52 4.07 28.22 -8.24
C HIS A 52 5.58 28.08 -8.51
N GLN A 53 6.22 27.08 -7.92
CA GLN A 53 7.64 26.79 -8.07
C GLN A 53 7.81 25.27 -8.20
N GLY A 54 8.83 24.84 -8.97
CA GLY A 54 9.04 23.43 -9.26
C GLY A 54 9.28 22.61 -7.98
N VAL A 55 8.87 21.34 -7.98
CA VAL A 55 8.96 20.48 -6.78
C VAL A 55 10.40 20.34 -6.26
N LEU A 56 11.40 20.36 -7.15
CA LEU A 56 12.82 20.31 -6.76
C LEU A 56 13.29 21.61 -6.10
N THR A 57 12.81 22.75 -6.57
CA THR A 57 13.08 24.07 -5.98
C THR A 57 12.41 24.17 -4.60
N TRP A 58 11.18 23.66 -4.49
CA TRP A 58 10.47 23.57 -3.21
C TRP A 58 11.18 22.68 -2.19
N LEU A 59 11.80 21.58 -2.63
CA LEU A 59 12.65 20.72 -1.80
C LEU A 59 14.04 21.32 -1.49
N GLY A 60 14.39 22.47 -2.06
CA GLY A 60 15.70 23.12 -1.87
C GLY A 60 16.87 22.40 -2.54
N LEU A 61 16.59 21.53 -3.52
CA LEU A 61 17.60 20.71 -4.19
C LEU A 61 18.27 21.43 -5.38
N VAL A 62 17.63 22.48 -5.90
CA VAL A 62 18.13 23.29 -7.01
C VAL A 62 18.09 24.76 -6.62
N ALA A 63 19.15 25.50 -6.93
CA ALA A 63 19.22 26.95 -6.70
C ALA A 63 18.13 27.67 -7.51
N GLN A 64 17.44 28.59 -6.85
CA GLN A 64 16.26 29.31 -7.35
C GLN A 64 16.63 30.36 -8.39
#